data_AF-A0AAW0CMR3-F1
#
_entry.id   AF-A0AAW0CMR3-F1
#
_cell.length_a   1.000
_cell.length_b   1.000
_cell.length_c   1.000
_cell.angle_alpha   90.00
_cell.angle_beta   90.00
_cell.angle_gamma   90.00
#
_symmetry.space_group_name_H-M   'P 1'
#
loop_
_entity.id
_entity.type
_entity.pdbx_description
1 polymer ?
#
loop_
_entity_poly.entity_id
_entity_poly.type
_entity_poly.pdbx_seq_one_letter_code
_entity_poly.pdbx_strand_id
1 'polypeptide(L)'
;MRAPSPLSTDLIQDAEYYIPEGNTVIRVENTLFKVHRYLLGRDGSAFEGMFSLDHIRPSEETEGHSDENPIMLHGDTPDEFRALLWSLYALPAEVFQMPSSQSDVVRFIRLARIAHKYSFRTTESWALHVLTVCQTNDMPPVKSTPILTQLTEVAVLCNNEELHEVVEPMWADLLFTGQTDDIVSAMTVADKLNLRPLLGLAYYLMMLKGREEWSASPKLSREQRMRLFSGYYNISRACEALPTTPPTLVHHPSCFMNPRCSEAWQSLWTTMILKMMSDGSPALKIQTVDLLRKLHLANHLLEKVLSGEDPVFVTSNMNKNCLRNGLKASEDKVNDVLYGLADCFVEPE
;
A
#
# COMPACT_ATOMS: atom_id res chain seq x y z
N MET A 1 10.98 -54.23 2.99
CA MET A 1 10.55 -52.98 2.34
C MET A 1 11.45 -51.87 2.86
N ARG A 2 12.33 -51.34 2.01
CA ARG A 2 13.28 -50.29 2.37
C ARG A 2 12.50 -48.96 2.35
N ALA A 3 12.55 -48.21 3.44
CA ALA A 3 11.97 -46.87 3.50
C ALA A 3 12.56 -46.00 2.37
N PRO A 4 11.77 -45.10 1.75
CA PRO A 4 12.31 -44.19 0.75
C PRO A 4 13.29 -43.24 1.43
N SER A 5 14.53 -43.24 0.94
CA SER A 5 15.56 -42.27 1.30
C SER A 5 15.06 -40.85 1.02
N PRO A 6 15.34 -39.85 1.88
CA PRO A 6 15.05 -38.46 1.54
C PRO A 6 15.86 -38.11 0.28
N LEU A 7 15.20 -37.50 -0.71
CA LEU A 7 15.83 -36.97 -1.91
C LEU A 7 17.05 -36.12 -1.50
N SER A 8 18.27 -36.57 -1.82
CA SER A 8 19.45 -35.73 -1.68
C SER A 8 19.27 -34.57 -2.64
N THR A 9 18.93 -33.40 -2.10
CA THR A 9 18.92 -32.17 -2.89
C THR A 9 20.39 -31.82 -3.11
N ASP A 10 20.89 -32.07 -4.31
CA ASP A 10 22.28 -31.78 -4.65
C ASP A 10 22.56 -30.30 -4.35
N LEU A 11 23.60 -30.06 -3.54
CA LEU A 11 24.04 -28.72 -3.20
C LEU A 11 24.71 -28.10 -4.42
N ILE A 12 24.38 -26.84 -4.71
CA ILE A 12 24.89 -26.11 -5.87
C ILE A 12 25.73 -24.94 -5.35
N GLN A 13 26.94 -24.79 -5.85
CA GLN A 13 27.78 -23.63 -5.55
C GLN A 13 27.30 -22.41 -6.35
N ASP A 14 27.17 -21.27 -5.69
CA ASP A 14 26.79 -20.03 -6.37
C ASP A 14 27.85 -19.62 -7.40
N ALA A 15 27.41 -19.20 -8.58
CA ALA A 15 28.33 -18.91 -9.70
C ALA A 15 29.20 -17.67 -9.48
N GLU A 16 28.73 -16.72 -8.67
CA GLU A 16 29.40 -15.42 -8.45
C GLU A 16 30.02 -15.35 -7.05
N TYR A 17 29.31 -15.86 -6.05
CA TYR A 17 29.64 -15.70 -4.63
C TYR A 17 30.12 -16.99 -3.96
N TYR A 18 30.64 -17.95 -4.73
CA TYR A 18 31.48 -19.03 -4.22
C TYR A 18 32.96 -18.68 -4.45
N ILE A 19 33.49 -17.81 -3.58
CA ILE A 19 34.81 -17.21 -3.72
C ILE A 19 35.88 -18.17 -3.18
N PRO A 20 36.91 -18.54 -3.97
CA PRO A 20 37.96 -19.48 -3.54
C PRO A 20 38.65 -19.06 -2.23
N GLU A 21 38.97 -17.76 -2.11
CA GLU A 21 39.63 -17.14 -0.94
C GLU A 21 38.68 -16.85 0.23
N GLY A 22 37.38 -17.13 0.07
CA GLY A 22 36.40 -17.00 1.15
C GLY A 22 36.74 -17.92 2.33
N ASN A 23 36.39 -17.49 3.54
CA ASN A 23 36.69 -18.21 4.79
C ASN A 23 35.43 -18.55 5.59
N THR A 24 34.25 -18.41 4.99
CA THR A 24 32.98 -18.82 5.57
C THR A 24 32.04 -19.34 4.49
N VAL A 25 31.47 -20.53 4.72
CA VAL A 25 30.48 -21.17 3.86
C VAL A 25 29.08 -20.98 4.46
N ILE A 26 28.20 -20.39 3.67
CA ILE A 26 26.81 -20.11 4.01
C ILE A 26 25.93 -20.94 3.08
N ARG A 27 24.90 -21.58 3.62
CA ARG A 27 23.90 -22.30 2.84
C ARG A 27 22.55 -21.60 2.93
N VAL A 28 21.98 -21.31 1.77
CA VAL A 28 20.62 -20.78 1.61
C VAL A 28 19.86 -21.73 0.69
N GLU A 29 18.82 -22.38 1.19
CA GLU A 29 18.11 -23.47 0.49
C GLU A 29 19.09 -24.59 0.03
N ASN A 30 19.26 -24.78 -1.28
CA ASN A 30 20.20 -25.71 -1.90
C ASN A 30 21.45 -25.02 -2.48
N THR A 31 21.64 -23.72 -2.24
CA THR A 31 22.77 -22.94 -2.76
C THR A 31 23.82 -22.70 -1.68
N LEU A 32 25.08 -22.99 -2.00
CA LEU A 32 26.25 -22.69 -1.17
C LEU A 32 26.93 -21.40 -1.64
N PHE A 33 27.25 -20.55 -0.68
CA PHE A 33 28.00 -19.32 -0.85
C PHE A 33 29.28 -19.42 -0.03
N LYS A 34 30.42 -19.08 -0.63
CA LYS A 34 31.72 -19.05 0.06
C LYS A 34 32.25 -17.63 0.01
N VAL A 35 32.27 -16.96 1.16
CA VAL A 35 32.49 -15.52 1.26
C VAL A 35 33.46 -15.15 2.39
N HIS A 36 33.91 -13.90 2.41
CA HIS A 36 34.74 -13.37 3.48
C HIS A 36 33.88 -13.01 4.71
N ARG A 37 34.10 -13.76 5.79
CA ARG A 37 33.49 -13.58 7.12
C ARG A 37 33.48 -12.13 7.59
N TYR A 38 34.60 -11.43 7.37
CA TYR A 38 34.76 -10.04 7.77
C TYR A 38 33.66 -9.15 7.22
N LEU A 39 33.25 -9.33 5.95
CA LEU A 39 32.21 -8.49 5.33
C LEU A 39 30.83 -8.74 5.94
N LEU A 40 30.52 -10.00 6.26
CA LEU A 40 29.27 -10.36 6.93
C LEU A 40 29.21 -9.79 8.34
N GLY A 41 30.33 -9.73 9.07
CA GLY A 41 30.40 -9.17 10.43
C GLY A 41 30.48 -7.64 10.51
N ARG A 42 30.25 -6.91 9.42
CA ARG A 42 30.24 -5.43 9.44
C ARG A 42 28.89 -4.90 9.91
N ASP A 43 28.86 -3.61 10.22
CA ASP A 43 27.62 -2.86 10.47
C ASP A 43 26.80 -3.33 11.68
N GLY A 44 27.44 -3.96 12.68
CA GLY A 44 26.72 -4.45 13.84
C GLY A 44 25.76 -5.60 13.51
N SER A 45 26.01 -6.32 12.40
CA SER A 45 25.10 -7.34 11.91
C SER A 45 24.94 -8.50 12.90
N ALA A 46 23.86 -9.26 12.74
CA ALA A 46 23.64 -10.49 13.49
C ALA A 46 24.79 -11.50 13.32
N PHE A 47 25.50 -11.45 12.19
CA PHE A 47 26.66 -12.30 11.94
C PHE A 47 27.85 -11.93 12.83
N GLU A 48 28.06 -10.65 13.17
CA GLU A 48 29.14 -10.22 14.07
C GLU A 48 29.02 -10.89 15.44
N GLY A 49 27.80 -10.89 16.01
CA GLY A 49 27.50 -11.56 17.26
C GLY A 49 27.69 -13.07 17.18
N MET A 50 27.17 -13.70 16.12
CA MET A 50 27.35 -15.14 15.87
C MET A 50 28.83 -15.52 15.80
N PHE A 51 29.61 -14.77 15.05
CA PHE A 51 31.04 -15.01 14.85
C PHE A 51 31.90 -14.78 16.09
N SER A 52 31.45 -13.94 17.01
CA SER A 52 32.15 -13.68 18.27
C SER A 52 32.10 -14.88 19.23
N LEU A 53 31.14 -15.79 19.04
CA LEU A 53 30.94 -16.97 19.89
C LEU A 53 31.84 -18.15 19.51
N ASP A 54 32.46 -18.14 18.33
CA ASP A 54 33.26 -19.27 17.82
C ASP A 54 34.50 -19.55 18.68
N HIS A 55 35.05 -18.55 19.38
CA HIS A 55 36.17 -18.74 20.30
C HIS A 55 35.82 -19.60 21.54
N ILE A 56 34.53 -19.80 21.80
CA ILE A 56 34.03 -20.53 22.97
C ILE A 56 33.65 -21.97 22.59
N ARG A 57 33.46 -22.25 21.29
CA ARG A 57 33.00 -23.55 20.80
C ARG A 57 34.17 -24.43 20.35
N PRO A 58 34.06 -25.77 20.50
CA PRO A 58 35.00 -26.70 19.88
C PRO A 58 35.02 -26.51 18.36
N SER A 59 36.21 -26.65 17.73
CA SER A 59 36.36 -26.44 16.28
C SER A 59 35.49 -27.39 15.44
N GLU A 60 35.22 -28.60 15.94
CA GLU A 60 34.38 -29.61 15.26
C GLU A 60 32.89 -29.24 15.26
N GLU A 61 32.46 -28.33 16.13
CA GLU A 61 31.07 -27.85 16.23
C GLU A 61 30.88 -26.47 15.58
N THR A 62 31.95 -25.89 15.01
CA THR A 62 31.90 -24.55 14.43
C THR A 62 31.41 -24.64 12.98
N GLU A 63 30.20 -24.15 12.74
CA GLU A 63 29.59 -24.09 11.42
C GLU A 63 30.30 -23.08 10.50
N GLY A 64 30.26 -23.33 9.19
CA GLY A 64 30.71 -22.41 8.16
C GLY A 64 32.15 -22.61 7.70
N HIS A 65 32.89 -23.61 8.19
CA HIS A 65 34.27 -23.87 7.75
C HIS A 65 34.37 -24.76 6.50
N SER A 66 33.33 -25.52 6.15
CA SER A 66 33.32 -26.39 4.97
C SER A 66 31.92 -26.53 4.36
N ASP A 67 31.87 -27.12 3.16
CA ASP A 67 30.62 -27.41 2.44
C ASP A 67 29.76 -28.47 3.16
N GLU A 68 30.39 -29.35 3.96
CA GLU A 68 29.73 -30.41 4.74
C GLU A 68 29.09 -29.88 6.01
N ASN A 69 29.58 -28.75 6.55
CA ASN A 69 29.04 -28.09 7.74
C ASN A 69 28.90 -26.58 7.53
N PRO A 70 28.06 -26.11 6.60
CA PRO A 70 27.87 -24.69 6.33
C PRO A 70 26.96 -24.04 7.39
N ILE A 71 27.05 -22.71 7.53
CA ILE A 71 26.05 -21.96 8.32
C ILE A 71 24.74 -21.92 7.55
N MET A 72 23.67 -22.41 8.16
CA MET A 72 22.35 -22.56 7.54
C MET A 72 21.48 -21.33 7.74
N LEU A 73 21.10 -20.63 6.67
CA LEU A 73 20.16 -19.51 6.73
C LEU A 73 18.75 -19.98 6.37
N HIS A 74 17.91 -20.14 7.39
CA HIS A 74 16.55 -20.61 7.22
C HIS A 74 15.59 -19.47 6.84
N GLY A 75 14.73 -19.74 5.87
CA GLY A 75 13.67 -18.82 5.43
C GLY A 75 14.12 -17.68 4.51
N ASP A 76 15.39 -17.68 4.09
CA ASP A 76 15.87 -16.78 3.03
C ASP A 76 15.96 -17.50 1.70
N THR A 77 15.90 -16.72 0.63
CA THR A 77 16.14 -17.21 -0.73
C THR A 77 17.58 -16.89 -1.17
N PRO A 78 18.17 -17.69 -2.08
CA PRO A 78 19.49 -17.40 -2.65
C PRO A 78 19.57 -16.01 -3.27
N ASP A 79 18.47 -15.55 -3.89
CA ASP A 79 18.35 -14.25 -4.53
C ASP A 79 18.41 -13.07 -3.55
N GLU A 80 17.86 -13.23 -2.34
CA GLU A 80 17.98 -12.22 -1.29
C GLU A 80 19.40 -12.16 -0.74
N PHE A 81 20.01 -13.32 -0.54
CA PHE A 81 21.41 -13.38 -0.09
C PHE A 81 22.37 -12.80 -1.13
N ARG A 82 22.15 -13.07 -2.42
CA ARG A 82 22.88 -12.40 -3.51
C ARG A 82 22.73 -10.89 -3.48
N ALA A 83 21.53 -10.36 -3.20
CA ALA A 83 21.33 -8.92 -3.09
C ALA A 83 22.15 -8.31 -1.94
N LEU A 84 22.23 -9.00 -0.79
CA LEU A 84 23.10 -8.60 0.32
C LEU A 84 24.57 -8.63 -0.10
N LEU A 85 25.04 -9.74 -0.67
CA LEU A 85 26.43 -9.89 -1.08
C LEU A 85 26.82 -8.87 -2.16
N TRP A 86 25.94 -8.58 -3.10
CA TRP A 86 26.12 -7.49 -4.05
C TRP A 86 26.43 -6.17 -3.32
N SER A 87 25.65 -5.78 -2.31
CA SER A 87 25.92 -4.54 -1.55
C SER A 87 27.25 -4.54 -0.80
N LEU A 88 27.75 -5.72 -0.38
CA LEU A 88 28.98 -5.86 0.40
C LEU A 88 30.24 -5.92 -0.47
N TYR A 89 30.12 -6.42 -1.70
CA TYR A 89 31.25 -6.61 -2.63
C TYR A 89 31.30 -5.59 -3.77
N ALA A 90 30.20 -4.93 -4.09
CA ALA A 90 30.13 -3.98 -5.19
C ALA A 90 31.02 -2.76 -4.95
N LEU A 91 31.55 -2.21 -6.04
CA LEU A 91 32.33 -0.99 -6.01
C LEU A 91 31.41 0.23 -5.81
N PRO A 92 31.93 1.37 -5.28
CA PRO A 92 31.14 2.58 -5.08
C PRO A 92 30.35 3.00 -6.32
N ALA A 93 30.97 2.92 -7.51
CA ALA A 93 30.32 3.29 -8.77
C ALA A 93 29.14 2.39 -9.15
N GLU A 94 29.08 1.16 -8.67
CA GLU A 94 28.00 0.20 -8.92
C GLU A 94 26.88 0.37 -7.89
N VAL A 95 27.25 0.64 -6.63
CA VAL A 95 26.33 0.86 -5.52
C VAL A 95 25.56 2.18 -5.68
N PHE A 96 26.22 3.26 -6.11
CA PHE A 96 25.58 4.57 -6.27
C PHE A 96 24.81 4.74 -7.58
N GLN A 97 24.75 3.72 -8.44
CA GLN A 97 23.87 3.76 -9.61
C GLN A 97 22.42 3.64 -9.16
N MET A 98 21.62 4.66 -9.50
CA MET A 98 20.19 4.64 -9.24
C MET A 98 19.52 3.51 -10.04
N PRO A 99 18.56 2.77 -9.44
CA PRO A 99 17.73 1.81 -10.14
C PRO A 99 17.20 2.36 -11.47
N SER A 100 17.52 1.66 -12.56
CA SER A 100 17.12 2.03 -13.92
C SER A 100 16.08 1.09 -14.51
N SER A 101 15.85 -0.04 -13.83
CA SER A 101 14.99 -1.13 -14.27
C SER A 101 14.14 -1.70 -13.12
N GLN A 102 13.06 -2.42 -13.45
CA GLN A 102 12.27 -3.12 -12.43
C GLN A 102 13.08 -4.18 -11.68
N SER A 103 14.05 -4.83 -12.34
CA SER A 103 14.97 -5.78 -11.70
C SER A 103 15.85 -5.11 -10.66
N ASP A 104 16.28 -3.88 -10.90
CA ASP A 104 17.03 -3.11 -9.89
C ASP A 104 16.16 -2.83 -8.67
N VAL A 105 14.93 -2.36 -8.88
CA VAL A 105 13.99 -2.11 -7.78
C VAL A 105 13.77 -3.39 -6.96
N VAL A 106 13.55 -4.54 -7.61
CA VAL A 106 13.38 -5.83 -6.92
C VAL A 106 14.64 -6.23 -6.13
N ARG A 107 15.84 -5.99 -6.67
CA ARG A 107 17.10 -6.23 -5.95
C ARG A 107 17.21 -5.34 -4.70
N PHE A 108 16.83 -4.07 -4.78
CA PHE A 108 16.83 -3.17 -3.62
C PHE A 108 15.77 -3.54 -2.57
N ILE A 109 14.59 -4.01 -2.99
CA ILE A 109 13.57 -4.57 -2.08
C ILE A 109 14.15 -5.78 -1.33
N ARG A 110 14.76 -6.72 -2.05
CA ARG A 110 15.41 -7.91 -1.48
C ARG A 110 16.50 -7.51 -0.50
N LEU A 111 17.32 -6.53 -0.88
CA LEU A 111 18.39 -5.99 -0.05
C LEU A 111 17.85 -5.39 1.26
N ALA A 112 16.84 -4.51 1.19
CA ALA A 112 16.24 -3.90 2.38
C ALA A 112 15.71 -4.97 3.34
N ARG A 113 14.98 -5.97 2.82
CA ARG A 113 14.43 -7.07 3.63
C ARG A 113 15.50 -7.91 4.32
N ILE A 114 16.54 -8.34 3.61
CA ILE A 114 17.58 -9.18 4.22
C ILE A 114 18.52 -8.37 5.12
N ALA A 115 18.80 -7.10 4.78
CA ALA A 115 19.55 -6.19 5.63
C ALA A 115 18.83 -5.95 6.95
N HIS A 116 17.51 -5.75 6.92
CA HIS A 116 16.67 -5.66 8.12
C HIS A 116 16.76 -6.95 8.96
N LYS A 117 16.54 -8.12 8.36
CA LYS A 117 16.58 -9.42 9.04
C LYS A 117 17.91 -9.65 9.78
N TYR A 118 19.03 -9.33 9.15
CA TYR A 118 20.37 -9.54 9.69
C TYR A 118 20.98 -8.29 10.33
N SER A 119 20.19 -7.24 10.56
CA SER A 119 20.61 -6.01 11.23
C SER A 119 21.76 -5.24 10.58
N PHE A 120 21.87 -5.25 9.24
CA PHE A 120 22.76 -4.34 8.50
C PHE A 120 22.08 -2.96 8.35
N ARG A 121 22.07 -2.19 9.44
CA ARG A 121 21.25 -0.97 9.58
C ARG A 121 21.58 0.11 8.57
N THR A 122 22.86 0.33 8.27
CA THR A 122 23.26 1.36 7.30
C THR A 122 22.90 0.95 5.89
N THR A 123 23.06 -0.33 5.56
CA THR A 123 22.66 -0.90 4.26
C THR A 123 21.14 -0.89 4.08
N GLU A 124 20.37 -1.22 5.12
CA GLU A 124 18.92 -1.14 5.13
C GLU A 124 18.44 0.30 4.88
N SER A 125 18.93 1.25 5.66
CA SER A 125 18.57 2.67 5.53
C SER A 125 18.90 3.21 4.13
N TRP A 126 20.08 2.85 3.61
CA TRP A 126 20.46 3.21 2.24
C TRP A 126 19.52 2.61 1.19
N ALA A 127 19.20 1.32 1.29
CA ALA A 127 18.32 0.66 0.34
C ALA A 127 16.91 1.27 0.34
N LEU A 128 16.35 1.56 1.52
CA LEU A 128 15.05 2.22 1.67
C LEU A 128 15.05 3.65 1.11
N HIS A 129 16.13 4.41 1.35
CA HIS A 129 16.28 5.74 0.78
C HIS A 129 16.29 5.71 -0.75
N VAL A 130 17.07 4.80 -1.35
CA VAL A 130 17.10 4.62 -2.81
C VAL A 130 15.72 4.26 -3.35
N LEU A 131 15.03 3.31 -2.72
CA LEU A 131 13.67 2.93 -3.11
C LEU A 131 12.70 4.11 -3.08
N THR A 132 12.77 4.95 -2.04
CA THR A 132 11.93 6.13 -1.88
C THR A 132 12.19 7.16 -2.99
N VAL A 133 13.45 7.54 -3.19
CA VAL A 133 13.86 8.54 -4.21
C VAL A 133 13.55 8.08 -5.64
N CYS A 134 13.68 6.77 -5.91
CA CYS A 134 13.35 6.22 -7.23
C CYS A 134 11.88 6.39 -7.61
N GLN A 135 10.96 6.37 -6.64
CA GLN A 135 9.53 6.54 -6.93
C GLN A 135 9.11 8.01 -7.07
N THR A 136 9.89 8.96 -6.53
CA THR A 136 9.55 10.39 -6.59
C THR A 136 10.09 11.10 -7.84
N ASN A 137 11.12 10.56 -8.50
CA ASN A 137 11.90 11.29 -9.53
C ASN A 137 11.57 10.94 -10.99
N ASP A 138 10.30 10.79 -11.37
CA ASP A 138 9.87 10.61 -12.78
C ASP A 138 10.53 9.43 -13.54
N MET A 139 11.12 8.46 -12.84
CA MET A 139 11.30 7.12 -13.40
C MET A 139 9.90 6.56 -13.68
N PRO A 140 9.67 5.79 -14.77
CA PRO A 140 8.35 5.26 -15.06
C PRO A 140 7.81 4.59 -13.80
N PRO A 141 6.75 5.15 -13.18
CA PRO A 141 6.35 4.73 -11.85
C PRO A 141 6.07 3.23 -11.87
N VAL A 142 6.36 2.55 -10.78
CA VAL A 142 6.03 1.13 -10.67
C VAL A 142 4.50 0.98 -10.78
N LYS A 143 4.04 0.60 -11.98
CA LYS A 143 2.65 0.24 -12.27
C LYS A 143 2.40 -1.26 -12.13
N SER A 144 3.40 -1.98 -11.64
CA SER A 144 3.35 -3.43 -11.50
C SER A 144 2.86 -3.77 -10.12
N THR A 145 1.64 -4.31 -10.04
CA THR A 145 1.01 -4.77 -8.79
C THR A 145 1.94 -5.67 -7.96
N PRO A 146 2.68 -6.65 -8.53
CA PRO A 146 3.65 -7.44 -7.77
C PRO A 146 4.79 -6.65 -7.12
N ILE A 147 5.30 -5.62 -7.78
CA ILE A 147 6.41 -4.81 -7.25
C ILE A 147 5.87 -3.84 -6.21
N LEU A 148 4.73 -3.21 -6.47
CA LEU A 148 4.08 -2.32 -5.51
C LEU A 148 3.68 -3.05 -4.22
N THR A 149 3.25 -4.31 -4.34
CA THR A 149 3.00 -5.21 -3.20
C THR A 149 4.27 -5.40 -2.38
N GLN A 150 5.37 -5.76 -3.03
CA GLN A 150 6.66 -5.95 -2.36
C GLN A 150 7.24 -4.67 -1.74
N LEU A 151 7.06 -3.51 -2.38
CA LEU A 151 7.42 -2.20 -1.82
C LEU A 151 6.62 -1.92 -0.54
N THR A 152 5.32 -2.18 -0.57
CA THR A 152 4.44 -2.01 0.58
C THR A 152 4.86 -2.92 1.74
N GLU A 153 5.10 -4.20 1.44
CA GLU A 153 5.53 -5.18 2.43
C GLU A 153 6.88 -4.79 3.07
N VAL A 154 7.85 -4.33 2.28
CA VAL A 154 9.17 -3.94 2.82
C VAL A 154 9.10 -2.63 3.60
N ALA A 155 8.26 -1.67 3.20
CA ALA A 155 8.04 -0.43 3.93
C ALA A 155 7.47 -0.71 5.33
N VAL A 156 6.46 -1.57 5.42
CA VAL A 156 5.85 -1.99 6.69
C VAL A 156 6.83 -2.83 7.53
N LEU A 157 7.52 -3.79 6.91
CA LEU A 157 8.49 -4.65 7.60
C LEU A 157 9.61 -3.83 8.27
N CYS A 158 10.15 -2.85 7.55
CA CYS A 158 11.25 -2.01 8.04
C CYS A 158 10.77 -0.79 8.84
N ASN A 159 9.45 -0.64 9.05
CA ASN A 159 8.83 0.53 9.70
C ASN A 159 9.31 1.86 9.11
N ASN A 160 9.33 1.97 7.78
CA ASN A 160 9.79 3.14 7.05
C ASN A 160 8.61 4.00 6.58
N GLU A 161 8.37 5.10 7.30
CA GLU A 161 7.24 6.02 7.04
C GLU A 161 7.38 6.75 5.69
N GLU A 162 8.59 7.18 5.32
CA GLU A 162 8.83 7.89 4.05
C GLU A 162 8.45 7.04 2.83
N LEU A 163 8.84 5.77 2.80
CA LEU A 163 8.48 4.86 1.72
C LEU A 163 6.99 4.55 1.73
N HIS A 164 6.36 4.46 2.91
CA HIS A 164 4.92 4.26 3.03
C HIS A 164 4.13 5.44 2.42
N GLU A 165 4.52 6.68 2.74
CA GLU A 165 3.90 7.90 2.19
C GLU A 165 4.00 7.99 0.66
N VAL A 166 5.09 7.49 0.08
CA VAL A 166 5.28 7.48 -1.39
C VAL A 166 4.51 6.35 -2.07
N VAL A 167 4.34 5.20 -1.41
CA VAL A 167 3.65 4.03 -1.97
C VAL A 167 2.13 4.16 -1.97
N GLU A 168 1.55 4.88 -1.00
CA GLU A 168 0.10 5.09 -0.90
C GLU A 168 -0.53 5.76 -2.15
N PRO A 169 -0.04 6.90 -2.67
CA PRO A 169 -0.58 7.50 -3.89
C PRO A 169 -0.36 6.62 -5.13
N MET A 170 0.71 5.82 -5.17
CA MET A 170 0.94 4.87 -6.26
C MET A 170 -0.14 3.80 -6.32
N TRP A 171 -0.60 3.31 -5.17
CA TRP A 171 -1.74 2.40 -5.11
C TRP A 171 -3.02 3.07 -5.60
N ALA A 172 -3.29 4.30 -5.18
CA ALA A 172 -4.48 5.03 -5.64
C ALA A 172 -4.48 5.15 -7.17
N ASP A 173 -3.39 5.61 -7.78
CA ASP A 173 -3.23 5.73 -9.24
C ASP A 173 -3.41 4.40 -9.97
N LEU A 174 -2.79 3.34 -9.45
CA LEU A 174 -2.93 1.98 -9.98
C LEU A 174 -4.37 1.50 -9.90
N LEU A 175 -5.07 1.75 -8.79
CA LEU A 175 -6.44 1.27 -8.58
C LEU A 175 -7.49 2.02 -9.41
N PHE A 176 -7.31 3.34 -9.61
CA PHE A 176 -8.21 4.12 -10.46
C PHE A 176 -8.10 3.74 -11.95
N THR A 177 -6.94 3.26 -12.39
CA THR A 177 -6.69 2.84 -13.79
C THR A 177 -6.66 1.33 -14.00
N GLY A 178 -6.67 0.55 -12.91
CA GLY A 178 -6.35 -0.87 -12.88
C GLY A 178 -7.52 -1.80 -13.20
N GLN A 179 -7.15 -3.06 -13.44
CA GLN A 179 -8.09 -4.15 -13.69
C GLN A 179 -8.58 -4.77 -12.37
N THR A 180 -9.60 -5.62 -12.46
CA THR A 180 -10.17 -6.33 -11.31
C THR A 180 -9.10 -7.09 -10.51
N ASP A 181 -8.13 -7.70 -11.20
CA ASP A 181 -7.04 -8.45 -10.56
C ASP A 181 -6.08 -7.57 -9.73
N ASP A 182 -5.85 -6.34 -10.16
CA ASP A 182 -5.02 -5.37 -9.43
C ASP A 182 -5.71 -4.96 -8.13
N ILE A 183 -7.02 -4.71 -8.20
CA ILE A 183 -7.84 -4.36 -7.03
C ILE A 183 -7.86 -5.50 -6.01
N VAL A 184 -8.07 -6.74 -6.47
CA VAL A 184 -8.08 -7.92 -5.56
C VAL A 184 -6.71 -8.14 -4.90
N SER A 185 -5.63 -7.86 -5.62
CA SER A 185 -4.27 -7.92 -5.06
C SER A 185 -4.06 -6.85 -4.00
N ALA A 186 -4.51 -5.61 -4.26
CA ALA A 186 -4.50 -4.52 -3.29
C ALA A 186 -5.31 -4.83 -2.03
N MET A 187 -6.50 -5.43 -2.19
CA MET A 187 -7.32 -5.89 -1.07
C MET A 187 -6.54 -6.90 -0.22
N THR A 188 -5.89 -7.87 -0.87
CA THR A 188 -5.16 -8.94 -0.19
C THR A 188 -3.96 -8.42 0.60
N VAL A 189 -3.17 -7.51 0.03
CA VAL A 189 -2.02 -6.92 0.74
C VAL A 189 -2.48 -5.97 1.85
N ALA A 190 -3.54 -5.19 1.62
CA ALA A 190 -4.07 -4.29 2.63
C ALA A 190 -4.68 -5.04 3.82
N ASP A 191 -5.36 -6.16 3.58
CA ASP A 191 -5.84 -7.07 4.63
C ASP A 191 -4.67 -7.64 5.43
N LYS A 192 -3.66 -8.19 4.73
CA LYS A 192 -2.49 -8.84 5.36
C LYS A 192 -1.69 -7.88 6.24
N LEU A 193 -1.54 -6.64 5.80
CA LEU A 193 -0.73 -5.62 6.48
C LEU A 193 -1.56 -4.65 7.33
N ASN A 194 -2.89 -4.82 7.37
CA ASN A 194 -3.84 -3.95 8.05
C ASN A 194 -3.75 -2.46 7.62
N LEU A 195 -3.59 -2.22 6.31
CA LEU A 195 -3.47 -0.87 5.73
C LEU A 195 -4.85 -0.28 5.46
N ARG A 196 -5.43 0.33 6.49
CA ARG A 196 -6.82 0.80 6.50
C ARG A 196 -7.21 1.73 5.33
N PRO A 197 -6.45 2.79 4.98
CA PRO A 197 -6.82 3.66 3.85
C PRO A 197 -6.88 2.90 2.51
N LEU A 198 -5.83 2.11 2.23
CA LEU A 198 -5.76 1.27 1.03
C LEU A 198 -6.88 0.22 0.99
N LEU A 199 -7.16 -0.41 2.14
CA LEU A 199 -8.22 -1.39 2.29
C LEU A 199 -9.58 -0.79 1.90
N GLY A 200 -9.93 0.34 2.52
CA GLY A 200 -11.18 1.03 2.24
C GLY A 200 -11.34 1.40 0.77
N LEU A 201 -10.30 1.97 0.17
CA LEU A 201 -10.30 2.34 -1.25
C LEU A 201 -10.42 1.11 -2.17
N ALA A 202 -9.64 0.06 -1.94
CA ALA A 202 -9.66 -1.13 -2.78
C ALA A 202 -11.02 -1.84 -2.73
N TYR A 203 -11.60 -2.00 -1.54
CA TYR A 203 -12.94 -2.56 -1.39
C TYR A 203 -14.03 -1.66 -2.02
N TYR A 204 -13.92 -0.34 -1.89
CA TYR A 204 -14.85 0.60 -2.52
C TYR A 204 -14.82 0.48 -4.05
N LEU A 205 -13.63 0.47 -4.66
CA LEU A 205 -13.51 0.35 -6.10
C LEU A 205 -13.93 -1.04 -6.60
N MET A 206 -13.62 -2.10 -5.85
CA MET A 206 -14.12 -3.43 -6.17
C MET A 206 -15.64 -3.46 -6.10
N MET A 207 -16.25 -2.84 -5.08
CA MET A 207 -17.71 -2.75 -4.96
C MET A 207 -18.33 -2.09 -6.20
N LEU A 208 -17.72 -1.02 -6.72
CA LEU A 208 -18.19 -0.35 -7.93
C LEU A 208 -18.04 -1.19 -9.21
N LYS A 209 -17.23 -2.26 -9.24
CA LYS A 209 -17.22 -3.20 -10.38
C LYS A 209 -18.51 -4.02 -10.48
N GLY A 210 -19.21 -4.21 -9.36
CA GLY A 210 -20.49 -4.91 -9.31
C GLY A 210 -20.39 -6.45 -9.24
N ARG A 211 -21.52 -7.08 -8.89
CA ARG A 211 -21.61 -8.50 -8.52
C ARG A 211 -21.14 -9.48 -9.60
N GLU A 212 -21.38 -9.16 -10.87
CA GLU A 212 -20.97 -10.01 -12.00
C GLU A 212 -19.46 -10.20 -12.02
N GLU A 213 -18.72 -9.09 -11.84
CA GLU A 213 -17.25 -9.08 -11.81
C GLU A 213 -16.70 -9.83 -10.58
N TRP A 214 -17.32 -9.65 -9.41
CA TRP A 214 -16.92 -10.36 -8.18
C TRP A 214 -17.11 -11.87 -8.29
N SER A 215 -18.14 -12.29 -9.03
CA SER A 215 -18.48 -13.69 -9.25
C SER A 215 -17.55 -14.33 -10.28
N ALA A 216 -17.11 -13.55 -11.27
CA ALA A 216 -16.15 -13.99 -12.28
C ALA A 216 -14.72 -14.07 -11.76
N SER A 217 -14.35 -13.29 -10.72
CA SER A 217 -13.00 -13.31 -10.15
C SER A 217 -12.74 -14.53 -9.26
N PRO A 218 -11.82 -15.45 -9.62
CA PRO A 218 -11.51 -16.62 -8.82
C PRO A 218 -10.59 -16.30 -7.62
N LYS A 219 -9.82 -15.20 -7.69
CA LYS A 219 -8.87 -14.78 -6.66
C LYS A 219 -9.55 -14.18 -5.42
N LEU A 220 -10.79 -13.71 -5.57
CA LEU A 220 -11.55 -13.11 -4.49
C LEU A 220 -11.96 -14.20 -3.47
N SER A 221 -11.57 -14.01 -2.21
CA SER A 221 -11.88 -14.96 -1.14
C SER A 221 -13.36 -14.91 -0.73
N ARG A 222 -13.83 -15.91 0.01
CA ARG A 222 -15.20 -15.89 0.58
C ARG A 222 -15.37 -14.73 1.55
N GLU A 223 -14.39 -14.50 2.40
CA GLU A 223 -14.37 -13.39 3.37
C GLU A 223 -14.44 -12.03 2.68
N GLN A 224 -13.63 -11.83 1.64
CA GLN A 224 -13.64 -10.61 0.83
C GLN A 224 -15.01 -10.37 0.18
N ARG A 225 -15.67 -11.43 -0.33
CA ARG A 225 -17.06 -11.31 -0.85
C ARG A 225 -18.06 -10.90 0.23
N MET A 226 -17.97 -11.44 1.45
CA MET A 226 -18.88 -11.09 2.54
C MET A 226 -18.72 -9.60 2.92
N ARG A 227 -17.48 -9.14 3.07
CA ARG A 227 -17.18 -7.72 3.34
C ARG A 227 -17.68 -6.80 2.22
N LEU A 228 -17.60 -7.20 0.95
CA LEU A 228 -18.19 -6.44 -0.16
C LEU A 228 -19.71 -6.30 -0.05
N PHE A 229 -20.43 -7.35 0.38
CA PHE A 229 -21.87 -7.26 0.62
C PHE A 229 -22.21 -6.35 1.81
N SER A 230 -21.43 -6.44 2.90
CA SER A 230 -21.55 -5.55 4.06
C SER A 230 -21.35 -4.09 3.64
N GLY A 231 -20.27 -3.81 2.91
CA GLY A 231 -19.98 -2.48 2.38
C GLY A 231 -21.02 -1.96 1.42
N TYR A 232 -21.54 -2.80 0.52
CA TYR A 232 -22.65 -2.42 -0.35
C TYR A 232 -23.87 -1.96 0.45
N TYR A 233 -24.25 -2.71 1.49
CA TYR A 233 -25.36 -2.34 2.36
C TYR A 233 -25.10 -1.01 3.10
N ASN A 234 -23.94 -0.88 3.74
CA ASN A 234 -23.56 0.31 4.51
C ASN A 234 -23.49 1.57 3.62
N ILE A 235 -22.86 1.46 2.45
CA ILE A 235 -22.72 2.58 1.51
C ILE A 235 -24.06 2.92 0.83
N SER A 236 -24.91 1.93 0.52
CA SER A 236 -26.26 2.19 0.01
C SER A 236 -27.07 3.00 1.02
N ARG A 237 -27.03 2.64 2.31
CA ARG A 237 -27.70 3.39 3.36
C ARG A 237 -27.12 4.80 3.54
N ALA A 238 -25.81 4.95 3.46
CA ALA A 238 -25.17 6.28 3.50
C ALA A 238 -25.61 7.15 2.31
N CYS A 239 -25.70 6.57 1.12
CA CYS A 239 -26.23 7.21 -0.09
C CYS A 239 -27.70 7.63 0.07
N GLU A 240 -28.55 6.80 0.68
CA GLU A 240 -29.97 7.10 0.94
C GLU A 240 -30.14 8.19 2.00
N ALA A 241 -29.29 8.20 3.03
CA ALA A 241 -29.31 9.21 4.08
C ALA A 241 -28.79 10.58 3.63
N LEU A 242 -27.95 10.61 2.59
CA LEU A 242 -27.24 11.80 2.11
C LEU A 242 -28.09 13.08 1.99
N PRO A 243 -29.32 13.07 1.42
CA PRO A 243 -30.15 14.28 1.33
C PRO A 243 -30.59 14.84 2.68
N THR A 244 -30.71 13.97 3.69
CA THR A 244 -31.18 14.30 5.03
C THR A 244 -30.05 14.57 6.03
N THR A 245 -28.80 14.29 5.65
CA THR A 245 -27.61 14.48 6.47
C THR A 245 -26.64 15.48 5.81
N PRO A 246 -26.97 16.79 5.80
CA PRO A 246 -26.06 17.80 5.27
C PRO A 246 -24.77 17.89 6.11
N PRO A 247 -23.63 18.28 5.51
CA PRO A 247 -22.42 18.62 6.24
C PRO A 247 -22.68 19.69 7.30
N THR A 248 -21.97 19.60 8.43
CA THR A 248 -22.12 20.51 9.55
C THR A 248 -21.65 21.92 9.18
N LEU A 249 -22.59 22.86 9.08
CA LEU A 249 -22.27 24.24 8.73
C LEU A 249 -21.64 24.99 9.92
N VAL A 250 -20.42 25.48 9.72
CA VAL A 250 -19.80 26.46 10.61
C VAL A 250 -20.11 27.87 10.11
N HIS A 251 -20.87 28.65 10.88
CA HIS A 251 -21.25 30.02 10.49
C HIS A 251 -20.05 30.97 10.48
N HIS A 252 -19.97 31.82 9.47
CA HIS A 252 -19.01 32.91 9.43
C HIS A 252 -19.39 34.01 10.46
N PRO A 253 -18.44 34.73 11.07
CA PRO A 253 -18.75 35.81 12.04
C PRO A 253 -19.66 36.93 11.51
N SER A 254 -19.79 37.06 10.19
CA SER A 254 -20.71 38.02 9.55
C SER A 254 -22.14 37.49 9.37
N CYS A 255 -22.47 36.30 9.88
CA CYS A 255 -23.81 35.75 9.84
C CYS A 255 -24.67 36.34 10.96
N PHE A 256 -25.74 37.05 10.60
CA PHE A 256 -26.63 37.70 11.56
C PHE A 256 -27.83 36.82 11.97
N MET A 257 -28.12 35.75 11.22
CA MET A 257 -29.30 34.90 11.42
C MET A 257 -28.93 33.42 11.31
N ASN A 258 -28.14 32.91 12.26
CA ASN A 258 -27.65 31.52 12.25
C ASN A 258 -28.75 30.46 12.02
N PRO A 259 -29.92 30.52 12.70
CA PRO A 259 -30.97 29.50 12.50
C PRO A 259 -31.51 29.46 11.06
N ARG A 260 -31.87 30.63 10.51
CA ARG A 260 -32.38 30.74 9.13
C ARG A 260 -31.32 30.37 8.10
N CYS A 261 -30.06 30.70 8.36
CA CYS A 261 -28.96 30.34 7.49
C CYS A 261 -28.69 28.83 7.51
N SER A 262 -28.82 28.16 8.67
CA SER A 262 -28.75 26.70 8.77
C SER A 262 -29.92 26.00 8.07
N GLU A 263 -31.14 26.51 8.21
CA GLU A 263 -32.32 26.00 7.48
C GLU A 263 -32.16 26.16 5.96
N ALA A 264 -31.66 27.31 5.51
CA ALA A 264 -31.36 27.57 4.10
C ALA A 264 -30.27 26.61 3.58
N TRP A 265 -29.23 26.32 4.37
CA TRP A 265 -28.20 25.35 4.02
C TRP A 265 -28.76 23.94 3.87
N GLN A 266 -29.55 23.49 4.86
CA GLN A 266 -30.20 22.18 4.81
C GLN A 266 -31.11 22.05 3.59
N SER A 267 -31.96 23.06 3.34
CA SER A 267 -32.84 23.07 2.17
C SER A 267 -32.04 23.04 0.86
N LEU A 268 -30.98 23.86 0.74
CA LEU A 268 -30.12 23.89 -0.44
C LEU A 268 -29.49 22.52 -0.69
N TRP A 269 -28.89 21.93 0.35
CA TRP A 269 -28.28 20.61 0.29
C TRP A 269 -29.29 19.54 -0.15
N THR A 270 -30.42 19.43 0.55
CA THR A 270 -31.45 18.44 0.24
C THR A 270 -31.96 18.57 -1.18
N THR A 271 -32.27 19.79 -1.65
CA THR A 271 -32.72 20.03 -3.03
C THR A 271 -31.65 19.65 -4.05
N MET A 272 -30.39 20.01 -3.80
CA MET A 272 -29.28 19.70 -4.70
C MET A 272 -29.03 18.19 -4.83
N ILE A 273 -28.99 17.46 -3.71
CA ILE A 273 -28.77 16.01 -3.72
C ILE A 273 -29.98 15.27 -4.33
N LEU A 274 -31.22 15.64 -3.97
CA LEU A 274 -32.40 15.00 -4.57
C LEU A 274 -32.48 15.20 -6.07
N LYS A 275 -32.19 16.42 -6.55
CA LYS A 275 -32.17 16.74 -7.98
C LYS A 275 -31.09 15.95 -8.71
N MET A 276 -29.90 15.82 -8.12
CA MET A 276 -28.82 14.99 -8.65
C MET A 276 -29.23 13.52 -8.79
N MET A 277 -30.00 12.99 -7.83
CA MET A 277 -30.48 11.61 -7.87
C MET A 277 -31.65 11.41 -8.84
N SER A 278 -32.46 12.44 -9.12
CA SER A 278 -33.60 12.37 -10.04
C SER A 278 -33.22 12.63 -11.51
N ASP A 279 -32.27 13.53 -11.76
CA ASP A 279 -31.88 14.01 -13.10
C ASP A 279 -30.96 13.02 -13.82
N GLY A 280 -31.21 11.71 -13.69
CA GLY A 280 -30.45 10.59 -14.28
C GLY A 280 -30.42 10.63 -15.81
N SER A 281 -29.69 11.59 -16.36
CA SER A 281 -29.33 11.67 -17.77
C SER A 281 -28.50 10.43 -18.12
N PRO A 282 -28.70 9.82 -19.30
CA PRO A 282 -28.01 8.59 -19.68
C PRO A 282 -26.47 8.75 -19.73
N ALA A 283 -25.96 9.99 -19.76
CA ALA A 283 -24.53 10.34 -19.68
C ALA A 283 -23.94 10.31 -18.25
N LEU A 284 -24.77 10.33 -17.21
CA LEU A 284 -24.39 10.30 -15.80
C LEU A 284 -25.11 9.16 -15.07
N LYS A 285 -24.95 7.92 -15.56
CA LYS A 285 -25.28 6.71 -14.79
C LYS A 285 -24.30 6.57 -13.62
N ILE A 286 -24.47 7.41 -12.60
CA ILE A 286 -23.80 7.24 -11.32
C ILE A 286 -24.38 5.96 -10.71
N GLN A 287 -23.53 5.02 -10.33
CA GLN A 287 -24.02 3.83 -9.62
C GLN A 287 -24.70 4.29 -8.33
N THR A 288 -25.81 3.66 -7.97
CA THR A 288 -26.59 4.05 -6.79
C THR A 288 -25.76 4.09 -5.51
N VAL A 289 -24.67 3.31 -5.46
CA VAL A 289 -23.74 3.16 -4.34
C VAL A 289 -22.43 3.99 -4.48
N ASP A 290 -22.31 4.87 -5.46
CA ASP A 290 -21.10 5.70 -5.64
C ASP A 290 -21.16 6.99 -4.81
N LEU A 291 -20.98 6.84 -3.48
CA LEU A 291 -21.08 7.92 -2.51
C LEU A 291 -20.05 9.04 -2.74
N LEU A 292 -18.80 8.70 -3.02
CA LEU A 292 -17.74 9.68 -3.25
C LEU A 292 -18.03 10.54 -4.48
N ARG A 293 -18.49 9.92 -5.58
CA ARG A 293 -18.85 10.69 -6.78
C ARG A 293 -20.04 11.62 -6.56
N LYS A 294 -21.04 11.21 -5.76
CA LYS A 294 -22.16 12.08 -5.37
C LYS A 294 -21.68 13.30 -4.58
N LEU A 295 -20.77 13.10 -3.62
CA LEU A 295 -20.18 14.19 -2.84
C LEU A 295 -19.32 15.13 -3.70
N HIS A 296 -18.48 14.59 -4.60
CA HIS A 296 -17.71 15.42 -5.52
C HIS A 296 -18.61 16.23 -6.47
N LEU A 297 -19.70 15.63 -6.96
CA LEU A 297 -20.67 16.35 -7.79
C LEU A 297 -21.41 17.42 -6.97
N ALA A 298 -21.68 17.17 -5.69
CA ALA A 298 -22.24 18.17 -4.77
C ALA A 298 -21.28 19.36 -4.61
N ASN A 299 -19.98 19.13 -4.43
CA ASN A 299 -18.97 20.19 -4.36
C ASN A 299 -18.92 21.01 -5.65
N HIS A 300 -18.89 20.35 -6.80
CA HIS A 300 -18.91 21.02 -8.11
C HIS A 300 -20.16 21.90 -8.32
N LEU A 301 -21.33 21.44 -7.86
CA LEU A 301 -22.55 22.24 -7.91
C LEU A 301 -22.49 23.42 -6.93
N LEU A 302 -21.98 23.23 -5.71
CA LEU A 302 -21.79 24.31 -4.73
C LEU A 302 -20.84 25.40 -5.25
N GLU A 303 -19.78 25.03 -5.96
CA GLU A 303 -18.86 25.97 -6.64
C GLU A 303 -19.60 26.80 -7.69
N LYS A 304 -20.44 26.17 -8.53
CA LYS A 304 -21.27 26.89 -9.52
C LYS A 304 -22.28 27.83 -8.89
N VAL A 305 -22.86 27.45 -7.76
CA VAL A 305 -23.77 28.31 -6.99
C VAL A 305 -23.01 29.50 -6.39
N LEU A 306 -21.76 29.30 -5.95
CA LEU A 306 -20.89 30.36 -5.45
C LEU A 306 -20.45 31.34 -6.55
N SER A 307 -20.17 30.86 -7.76
CA SER A 307 -19.82 31.68 -8.93
C SER A 307 -21.04 32.43 -9.51
N GLY A 308 -22.26 32.01 -9.16
CA GLY A 308 -23.50 32.59 -9.68
C GLY A 308 -23.86 32.11 -11.09
N GLU A 309 -23.23 31.03 -11.55
CA GLU A 309 -23.41 30.46 -12.88
C GLU A 309 -24.63 29.52 -12.98
N ASP A 310 -25.18 29.07 -11.85
CA ASP A 310 -26.39 28.23 -11.82
C ASP A 310 -27.59 28.99 -11.22
N PRO A 311 -28.54 29.47 -12.07
CA PRO A 311 -29.73 30.18 -11.60
C PRO A 311 -30.79 29.26 -10.98
N VAL A 312 -30.59 27.94 -10.98
CA VAL A 312 -31.60 26.99 -10.49
C VAL A 312 -31.63 26.88 -8.97
N PHE A 313 -30.52 27.16 -8.29
CA PHE A 313 -30.42 27.10 -6.84
C PHE A 313 -30.46 28.50 -6.24
N VAL A 314 -31.59 28.87 -5.64
CA VAL A 314 -31.79 30.19 -5.04
C VAL A 314 -31.16 30.21 -3.64
N THR A 315 -30.10 31.00 -3.45
CA THR A 315 -29.41 31.18 -2.16
C THR A 315 -29.97 32.33 -1.31
N SER A 316 -31.19 32.80 -1.62
CA SER A 316 -31.74 34.10 -1.19
C SER A 316 -31.70 34.39 0.32
N ASN A 317 -31.57 33.37 1.15
CA ASN A 317 -31.52 33.47 2.61
C ASN A 317 -30.17 33.10 3.24
N MET A 318 -29.12 32.85 2.45
CA MET A 318 -27.82 32.39 2.93
C MET A 318 -26.72 33.42 2.73
N ASN A 319 -25.93 33.65 3.77
CA ASN A 319 -24.74 34.50 3.67
C ASN A 319 -23.70 33.83 2.75
N LYS A 320 -23.15 34.57 1.78
CA LYS A 320 -22.13 34.07 0.83
C LYS A 320 -20.90 33.47 1.53
N ASN A 321 -20.47 34.02 2.67
CA ASN A 321 -19.35 33.46 3.44
C ASN A 321 -19.75 32.16 4.15
N CYS A 322 -21.01 32.03 4.60
CA CYS A 322 -21.51 30.76 5.13
C CYS A 322 -21.63 29.71 4.00
N LEU A 323 -21.96 30.10 2.77
CA LEU A 323 -21.95 29.19 1.63
C LEU A 323 -20.53 28.66 1.33
N ARG A 324 -19.49 29.51 1.42
CA ARG A 324 -18.09 29.05 1.32
C ARG A 324 -17.72 28.07 2.43
N ASN A 325 -18.14 28.35 3.67
CA ASN A 325 -17.94 27.41 4.76
C ASN A 325 -18.71 26.10 4.56
N GLY A 326 -19.89 26.15 3.93
CA GLY A 326 -20.66 24.96 3.55
C GLY A 326 -19.97 24.12 2.48
N LEU A 327 -19.38 24.75 1.45
CA LEU A 327 -18.52 24.07 0.48
C LEU A 327 -17.34 23.38 1.18
N LYS A 328 -16.62 24.11 2.03
CA LYS A 328 -15.52 23.54 2.82
C LYS A 328 -15.97 22.35 3.68
N ALA A 329 -17.10 22.47 4.36
CA ALA A 329 -17.66 21.37 5.15
C ALA A 329 -18.00 20.14 4.28
N SER A 330 -18.40 20.34 3.03
CA SER A 330 -18.66 19.27 2.07
C SER A 330 -17.36 18.65 1.52
N GLU A 331 -16.31 19.43 1.31
CA GLU A 331 -14.95 18.94 1.00
C GLU A 331 -14.38 18.12 2.16
N ASP A 332 -14.50 18.61 3.39
CA ASP A 332 -14.11 17.89 4.61
C ASP A 332 -14.89 16.57 4.71
N LYS A 333 -16.19 16.58 4.38
CA LYS A 333 -17.02 15.37 4.36
C LYS A 333 -16.55 14.32 3.33
N VAL A 334 -16.00 14.74 2.19
CA VAL A 334 -15.39 13.81 1.21
C VAL A 334 -14.19 13.11 1.85
N ASN A 335 -13.30 13.87 2.49
CA ASN A 335 -12.13 13.32 3.16
C ASN A 335 -12.53 12.36 4.29
N ASP A 336 -13.48 12.76 5.14
CA ASP A 336 -14.01 11.90 6.21
C ASP A 336 -14.54 10.57 5.67
N VAL A 337 -15.28 10.60 4.55
CA VAL A 337 -15.80 9.38 3.92
C VAL A 337 -14.66 8.55 3.35
N LEU A 338 -13.70 9.17 2.65
CA LEU A 338 -12.56 8.48 2.05
C LEU A 338 -11.72 7.73 3.09
N TYR A 339 -11.33 8.41 4.18
CA TYR A 339 -10.54 7.81 5.26
C TYR A 339 -11.36 6.83 6.11
N GLY A 340 -12.68 7.03 6.18
CA GLY A 340 -13.62 6.14 6.87
C GLY A 340 -14.09 4.95 6.04
N LEU A 341 -13.69 4.80 4.77
CA LEU A 341 -14.19 3.74 3.89
C LEU A 341 -13.99 2.35 4.48
N ALA A 342 -12.85 2.11 5.13
CA ALA A 342 -12.53 0.80 5.70
C ALA A 342 -13.57 0.32 6.72
N ASP A 343 -14.20 1.24 7.46
CA ASP A 343 -15.24 0.90 8.44
C ASP A 343 -16.54 0.43 7.79
N CYS A 344 -16.78 0.78 6.52
CA CYS A 344 -17.93 0.28 5.79
C CYS A 344 -17.79 -1.20 5.44
N PHE A 345 -16.56 -1.72 5.33
CA PHE A 345 -16.25 -3.06 4.82
C PHE A 345 -15.83 -4.04 5.92
N VAL A 346 -16.46 -3.96 7.08
CA VAL A 346 -16.27 -4.90 8.20
C VAL A 346 -17.25 -6.07 8.14
N GLU A 347 -16.87 -7.21 8.71
CA GLU A 347 -17.80 -8.34 8.87
C GLU A 347 -18.93 -7.94 9.84
N PRO A 348 -20.19 -8.31 9.53
CA PRO A 348 -21.28 -8.17 10.50
C PRO A 348 -21.03 -9.10 11.69
N GLU A 349 -21.12 -8.54 12.90
CA GLU A 349 -21.00 -9.28 14.18
C GLU A 349 -22.01 -10.43 14.33
#